data_AF-A0A961ZJH7-F1
#
_entry.id   AF-A0A961ZJH7-F1
#
_cell.length_a   1.000
_cell.length_b   1.000
_cell.length_c   1.000
_cell.angle_alpha   90.00
_cell.angle_beta   90.00
_cell.angle_gamma   90.00
#
_symmetry.space_group_name_H-M   'P 1'
#
loop_
_entity.id
_entity.type
_entity.pdbx_description
1 polymer ?
#
loop_
_entity_poly.entity_id
_entity_poly.type
_entity_poly.pdbx_seq_one_letter_code
_entity_poly.pdbx_strand_id
1 'polypeptide(L)'
;MAMSPLSAVACQRADFEAVVDDAAAALRELNLKNRPAFQDKLRALKDKRSWTHDQFIKEAAPFVKDEQIEVFDSTSNDMLLEISSMGQEGATAATPDCELLAKLRGHMATLVETQSSKWSYMFGKLDAELAR
;
A
#
# COMPACT_ATOMS: atom_id res chain seq x y z
N MET A 1 -21.63 5.42 44.63
CA MET A 1 -20.82 4.92 43.50
C MET A 1 -21.05 5.87 42.34
N ALA A 2 -20.07 6.71 42.02
CA ALA A 2 -20.16 7.63 40.90
C ALA A 2 -19.66 6.92 39.64
N MET A 3 -20.51 6.81 38.61
CA MET A 3 -20.10 6.42 37.27
C MET A 3 -19.39 7.62 36.63
N SER A 4 -18.08 7.49 36.42
CA SER A 4 -17.34 8.41 35.56
C SER A 4 -17.83 8.24 34.12
N PRO A 5 -18.11 9.33 33.38
CA PRO A 5 -18.39 9.21 31.97
C PRO A 5 -17.09 8.82 31.26
N LEU A 6 -17.17 7.80 30.40
CA LEU A 6 -16.16 7.59 29.36
C LEU A 6 -16.17 8.85 28.48
N SER A 7 -15.23 9.76 28.70
CA SER A 7 -14.94 10.81 27.73
C SER A 7 -14.67 10.11 26.40
N ALA A 8 -15.56 10.31 25.42
CA ALA A 8 -15.21 10.05 24.03
C ALA A 8 -13.89 10.78 23.79
N VAL A 9 -12.82 10.03 23.52
CA VAL A 9 -11.51 10.61 23.28
C VAL A 9 -11.65 11.52 22.08
N ALA A 10 -11.68 12.83 22.33
CA ALA A 10 -11.73 13.82 21.27
C ALA A 10 -10.45 13.67 20.45
N CYS A 11 -10.58 13.48 19.14
CA CYS A 11 -9.43 13.42 18.24
C CYS A 11 -8.63 14.73 18.31
N GLN A 12 -7.33 14.63 18.09
CA GLN A 12 -6.38 15.73 18.11
C GLN A 12 -5.77 15.93 16.73
N ARG A 13 -5.22 17.12 16.45
CA ARG A 13 -4.49 17.37 15.19
C ARG A 13 -3.35 16.39 14.98
N ALA A 14 -2.65 16.02 16.05
CA ALA A 14 -1.57 15.03 16.02
C ALA A 14 -2.03 13.65 15.53
N ASP A 15 -3.32 13.31 15.67
CA ASP A 15 -3.84 12.04 15.16
C ASP A 15 -3.87 11.99 13.64
N PHE A 16 -4.01 13.13 12.95
CA PHE A 16 -3.95 13.19 11.48
C PHE A 16 -2.56 12.86 10.98
N GLU A 17 -1.53 13.47 11.57
CA GLU A 17 -0.12 13.19 11.27
C GLU A 17 0.24 11.74 11.58
N ALA A 18 -0.16 11.25 12.76
CA ALA A 18 0.09 9.87 13.18
C ALA A 18 -0.52 8.84 12.22
N VAL A 19 -1.76 9.05 11.76
CA VAL A 19 -2.40 8.15 10.78
C VAL A 19 -1.64 8.16 9.45
N VAL A 20 -1.10 9.31 9.04
CA VAL A 20 -0.30 9.40 7.82
C VAL A 20 1.01 8.62 7.97
N ASP A 21 1.69 8.80 9.09
CA ASP A 21 2.95 8.13 9.40
C ASP A 21 2.80 6.61 9.53
N ASP A 22 1.74 6.14 10.20
CA ASP A 22 1.45 4.71 10.38
C ASP A 22 1.26 4.00 9.04
N ALA A 23 0.49 4.58 8.12
CA ALA A 23 0.30 3.97 6.81
C ALA A 23 1.57 4.03 5.96
N ALA A 24 2.34 5.12 6.04
CA ALA A 24 3.63 5.23 5.37
C ALA A 24 4.61 4.16 5.89
N ALA A 25 4.62 3.90 7.20
CA ALA A 25 5.38 2.80 7.79
C ALA A 25 4.92 1.43 7.27
N ALA A 26 3.61 1.18 7.25
CA ALA A 26 3.06 -0.07 6.72
C ALA A 26 3.42 -0.31 5.24
N LEU A 27 3.34 0.73 4.40
CA LEU A 27 3.75 0.66 3.00
C LEU A 27 5.25 0.39 2.83
N ARG A 28 6.10 1.00 3.66
CA ARG A 28 7.55 0.72 3.67
C ARG A 28 7.84 -0.71 4.07
N GLU A 29 7.22 -1.21 5.14
CA GLU A 29 7.37 -2.59 5.60
C GLU A 29 6.93 -3.58 4.52
N LEU A 30 5.77 -3.34 3.90
CA LEU A 30 5.25 -4.15 2.80
C LEU A 30 6.27 -4.24 1.64
N ASN A 31 6.87 -3.11 1.27
CA ASN A 31 7.91 -3.08 0.23
C ASN A 31 9.19 -3.81 0.64
N LEU A 32 9.67 -3.60 1.87
CA LEU A 32 10.88 -4.24 2.40
C LEU A 32 10.72 -5.76 2.47
N LYS A 33 9.53 -6.24 2.82
CA LYS A 33 9.19 -7.66 2.85
C LYS A 33 9.08 -8.25 1.44
N ASN A 34 8.33 -7.61 0.55
CA ASN A 34 7.92 -8.25 -0.69
C ASN A 34 8.96 -8.12 -1.82
N ARG A 35 9.71 -7.01 -1.90
CA ARG A 35 10.68 -6.79 -2.98
C ARG A 35 11.75 -7.89 -3.06
N PRO A 36 12.44 -8.26 -1.96
CA PRO A 36 13.46 -9.32 -2.02
C PRO A 36 12.87 -10.67 -2.42
N ALA A 37 11.74 -11.06 -1.80
CA ALA A 37 11.06 -12.31 -2.09
C ALA A 37 10.58 -12.40 -3.54
N PHE A 38 10.09 -11.30 -4.09
CA PHE A 38 9.68 -11.22 -5.49
C PHE A 38 10.87 -11.34 -6.44
N GLN A 39 11.99 -10.67 -6.13
CA GLN A 39 13.24 -10.79 -6.89
C GLN A 39 13.80 -12.22 -6.86
N ASP A 40 13.70 -12.91 -5.72
CA ASP A 40 14.10 -14.32 -5.59
C ASP A 40 13.29 -15.21 -6.53
N LYS A 41 11.97 -15.03 -6.59
CA LYS A 41 11.10 -15.80 -7.50
C LYS A 41 11.36 -15.50 -8.97
N LEU A 42 11.63 -14.24 -9.32
CA LEU A 42 12.04 -13.87 -10.68
C LEU A 42 13.34 -14.58 -11.09
N ARG A 43 14.32 -14.66 -10.19
CA ARG A 43 15.56 -15.41 -10.41
C ARG A 43 15.30 -16.91 -10.58
N ALA A 44 14.46 -17.50 -9.73
CA ALA A 44 14.06 -18.90 -9.87
C ALA A 44 13.37 -19.17 -11.21
N LEU A 45 12.51 -18.27 -11.68
CA LEU A 45 11.83 -18.40 -12.97
C LEU A 45 12.83 -18.31 -14.13
N LYS A 46 13.76 -17.36 -14.06
CA LYS A 46 14.85 -17.23 -15.04
C LYS A 46 15.63 -18.54 -15.19
N ASP A 47 16.04 -19.14 -14.07
CA ASP A 47 16.81 -20.37 -14.06
C ASP A 47 15.98 -21.54 -14.62
N LYS A 48 14.73 -21.68 -14.19
CA LYS A 48 13.79 -22.69 -14.69
C LYS A 48 13.58 -22.61 -16.20
N ARG A 49 13.50 -21.39 -16.75
CA ARG A 49 13.31 -21.14 -18.18
C ARG A 49 14.63 -21.09 -18.97
N SER A 50 15.77 -21.21 -18.28
CA SER A 50 17.11 -21.07 -18.87
C SER A 50 17.27 -19.76 -19.65
N TRP A 51 16.65 -18.68 -19.19
CA TRP A 51 16.70 -17.38 -19.87
C TRP A 51 18.09 -16.75 -19.74
N THR A 52 18.57 -16.19 -20.84
CA THR A 52 19.72 -15.27 -20.82
C THR A 52 19.37 -14.00 -20.05
N HIS A 53 20.38 -13.15 -19.77
CA HIS A 53 20.11 -11.85 -19.14
C HIS A 53 19.17 -10.98 -20.00
N ASP A 54 19.41 -10.92 -21.31
CA ASP A 54 18.58 -10.09 -22.21
C ASP A 54 17.14 -10.60 -22.33
N GLN A 55 16.96 -11.93 -22.34
CA GLN A 55 15.63 -12.53 -22.27
C GLN A 55 14.97 -12.21 -20.94
N PHE A 56 15.69 -12.37 -19.83
CA PHE A 56 15.15 -12.06 -18.50
C PHE A 56 14.60 -10.64 -18.41
N ILE A 57 15.30 -9.62 -18.93
CA ILE A 57 14.81 -8.24 -18.89
C ILE A 57 13.48 -8.08 -19.66
N LYS A 58 13.34 -8.74 -20.82
CA LYS A 58 12.13 -8.67 -21.66
C LYS A 58 10.97 -9.47 -21.06
N GLU A 59 11.26 -10.71 -20.67
CA GLU A 59 10.26 -11.67 -20.19
C GLU A 59 9.81 -11.37 -18.75
N ALA A 60 10.64 -10.71 -17.94
CA ALA A 60 10.26 -10.30 -16.58
C ALA A 60 9.35 -9.06 -16.56
N ALA A 61 9.38 -8.21 -17.59
CA ALA A 61 8.66 -6.94 -17.61
C ALA A 61 7.14 -7.09 -17.34
N PRO A 62 6.42 -8.07 -17.95
CA PRO A 62 5.01 -8.27 -17.68
C PRO A 62 4.67 -8.62 -16.23
N PHE A 63 5.61 -9.13 -15.44
CA PHE A 63 5.35 -9.48 -14.03
C PHE A 63 5.36 -8.28 -13.09
N VAL A 64 5.87 -7.13 -13.55
CA VAL A 64 5.92 -5.88 -12.80
C VAL A 64 5.17 -4.73 -13.49
N LYS A 65 4.73 -4.94 -14.73
CA LYS A 65 3.95 -3.97 -15.50
C LYS A 65 3.01 -4.65 -16.47
N ASP A 66 1.72 -4.48 -16.24
CA ASP A 66 0.63 -4.85 -17.13
C ASP A 66 -0.59 -3.94 -16.85
N GLU A 67 -1.68 -4.11 -17.59
CA GLU A 67 -2.89 -3.30 -17.44
C GLU A 67 -3.48 -3.34 -16.02
N GLN A 68 -3.44 -4.50 -15.35
CA GLN A 68 -3.98 -4.64 -13.99
C GLN A 68 -3.07 -3.97 -12.95
N ILE A 69 -1.75 -4.06 -13.13
CA ILE A 69 -0.76 -3.36 -12.33
C ILE A 69 -0.89 -1.84 -12.52
N GLU A 70 -1.13 -1.39 -13.75
CA GLU A 70 -1.39 0.03 -14.04
C GLU A 70 -2.65 0.53 -13.35
N VAL A 71 -3.72 -0.28 -13.26
CA VAL A 71 -4.92 0.04 -12.46
C VAL A 71 -4.60 0.15 -10.98
N PHE A 72 -3.80 -0.76 -10.41
CA PHE A 72 -3.38 -0.63 -9.00
C PHE A 72 -2.56 0.64 -8.77
N ASP A 73 -1.68 1.00 -9.71
CA ASP A 73 -0.81 2.17 -9.61
C ASP A 73 -1.59 3.48 -9.74
N SER A 74 -2.52 3.58 -10.69
CA SER A 74 -3.39 4.76 -10.83
C SER A 74 -4.27 4.94 -9.60
N THR A 75 -4.95 3.88 -9.16
CA THR A 75 -5.82 3.91 -7.95
C THR A 75 -5.02 4.35 -6.72
N SER A 76 -3.79 3.87 -6.57
CA SER A 76 -2.92 4.24 -5.44
C SER A 76 -2.50 5.71 -5.51
N ASN A 77 -2.21 6.23 -6.70
CA ASN A 77 -1.89 7.64 -6.89
C ASN A 77 -3.09 8.54 -6.56
N ASP A 78 -4.28 8.18 -7.03
CA ASP A 78 -5.51 8.94 -6.74
C ASP A 78 -5.78 8.98 -5.23
N MET A 79 -5.68 7.84 -4.54
CA MET A 79 -5.81 7.79 -3.08
C MET A 79 -4.76 8.65 -2.37
N LEU A 80 -3.50 8.64 -2.82
CA LEU A 80 -2.44 9.46 -2.21
C LEU A 80 -2.75 10.96 -2.32
N LEU A 81 -3.34 11.41 -3.42
CA LEU A 81 -3.78 12.80 -3.59
C LEU A 81 -4.90 13.15 -2.60
N GLU A 82 -5.89 12.29 -2.47
CA GLU A 82 -6.99 12.47 -1.51
C GLU A 82 -6.49 12.49 -0.06
N ILE A 83 -5.63 11.52 0.31
CA ILE A 83 -4.99 11.42 1.63
C ILE A 83 -4.21 12.68 1.95
N SER A 84 -3.41 13.20 1.00
CA SER A 84 -2.66 14.43 1.19
C SER A 84 -3.58 15.63 1.44
N SER A 85 -4.68 15.72 0.69
CA SER A 85 -5.69 16.78 0.87
C SER A 85 -6.33 16.71 2.26
N MET A 86 -6.82 15.53 2.66
CA MET A 86 -7.47 15.32 3.95
C MET A 86 -6.53 15.53 5.13
N GLY A 87 -5.28 15.06 5.02
CA GLY A 87 -4.25 15.26 6.05
C GLY A 87 -3.95 16.74 6.27
N GLN A 88 -3.80 17.52 5.18
CA GLN A 88 -3.57 18.95 5.26
C GLN A 88 -4.79 19.70 5.83
N GLU A 89 -6.00 19.35 5.40
CA GLU A 89 -7.24 19.93 5.91
C GLU A 89 -7.36 19.70 7.42
N GLY A 90 -7.17 18.47 7.88
CA GLY A 90 -7.24 18.12 9.29
C GLY A 90 -6.16 18.77 10.17
N ALA A 91 -4.93 18.87 9.65
CA ALA A 91 -3.82 19.50 10.37
C ALA A 91 -3.99 21.02 10.51
N THR A 92 -4.68 21.67 9.56
CA THR A 92 -4.87 23.13 9.54
C THR A 92 -6.21 23.59 10.10
N ALA A 93 -7.17 22.67 10.32
CA ALA A 93 -8.48 22.98 10.86
C ALA A 93 -8.42 23.63 12.26
N ALA A 94 -9.18 24.70 12.46
CA ALA A 94 -9.24 25.42 13.73
C ALA A 94 -9.68 24.51 14.90
N THR A 95 -10.62 23.61 14.62
CA THR A 95 -11.09 22.55 15.52
C THR A 95 -10.86 21.19 14.86
N PRO A 96 -10.34 20.16 15.57
CA PRO A 96 -10.21 18.82 15.03
C PRO A 96 -11.56 18.24 14.57
N ASP A 97 -11.62 17.72 13.35
CA ASP A 97 -12.78 17.02 12.79
C ASP A 97 -12.55 15.50 12.85
N CYS A 98 -13.22 14.85 13.79
CA CYS A 98 -13.04 13.41 14.00
C CYS A 98 -13.70 12.56 12.90
N GLU A 99 -14.66 13.10 12.15
CA GLU A 99 -15.21 12.42 10.98
C GLU A 99 -14.21 12.45 9.82
N LEU A 100 -13.54 13.58 9.61
CA LEU A 100 -12.44 13.68 8.64
C LEU A 100 -11.28 12.75 9.00
N LEU A 101 -10.91 12.68 10.28
CA LEU A 101 -9.88 11.74 10.73
C LEU A 101 -10.27 10.28 10.48
N ALA A 102 -11.53 9.92 10.73
CA ALA A 102 -12.03 8.57 10.45
C ALA A 102 -11.99 8.24 8.95
N LYS A 103 -12.34 9.21 8.08
CA LYS A 103 -12.21 9.07 6.62
C LYS A 103 -10.73 8.89 6.22
N LEU A 104 -9.83 9.73 6.72
CA LEU A 104 -8.39 9.62 6.44
C LEU A 104 -7.85 8.24 6.81
N ARG A 105 -8.24 7.70 7.98
CA ARG A 105 -7.90 6.33 8.40
C ARG A 105 -8.41 5.28 7.41
N GLY A 106 -9.64 5.44 6.95
CA GLY A 106 -10.24 4.58 5.93
C GLY A 106 -9.45 4.58 4.62
N HIS A 107 -9.15 5.76 4.07
CA HIS A 107 -8.36 5.88 2.83
C HIS A 107 -6.95 5.29 2.99
N MET A 108 -6.30 5.51 4.14
CA MET A 108 -5.00 4.91 4.42
C MET A 108 -5.04 3.38 4.49
N ALA A 109 -6.07 2.81 5.14
CA ALA A 109 -6.26 1.37 5.19
C ALA A 109 -6.48 0.79 3.77
N THR A 110 -7.34 1.43 2.97
CA THR A 110 -7.59 1.03 1.59
C THR A 110 -6.33 1.10 0.74
N LEU A 111 -5.48 2.13 0.90
CA LEU A 111 -4.21 2.25 0.19
C LEU A 111 -3.28 1.07 0.48
N VAL A 112 -3.12 0.71 1.76
CA VAL A 112 -2.31 -0.45 2.17
C VAL A 112 -2.88 -1.75 1.62
N GLU A 113 -4.21 -1.90 1.61
CA GLU A 113 -4.90 -3.07 1.02
C GLU A 113 -4.71 -3.15 -0.50
N THR A 114 -4.83 -2.03 -1.23
CA THR A 114 -4.57 -1.97 -2.67
C THR A 114 -3.14 -2.37 -2.99
N GLN A 115 -2.16 -1.89 -2.23
CA GLN A 115 -0.75 -2.25 -2.40
C GLN A 115 -0.50 -3.73 -2.06
N SER A 116 -1.15 -4.26 -1.03
CA SER A 116 -1.08 -5.68 -0.68
C SER A 116 -1.70 -6.58 -1.77
N SER A 117 -2.80 -6.12 -2.37
CA SER A 117 -3.47 -6.79 -3.49
C SER A 117 -2.60 -6.78 -4.75
N LYS A 118 -1.92 -5.66 -5.05
CA LYS A 118 -0.94 -5.57 -6.14
C LYS A 118 0.18 -6.59 -5.96
N TRP A 119 0.76 -6.68 -4.76
CA TRP A 119 1.80 -7.67 -4.46
C TRP A 119 1.29 -9.10 -4.64
N SER A 120 0.10 -9.40 -4.11
CA SER A 120 -0.52 -10.72 -4.22
C SER A 120 -0.76 -11.12 -5.68
N TYR A 121 -1.23 -10.18 -6.50
CA TYR A 121 -1.40 -10.36 -7.94
C TYR A 121 -0.06 -10.68 -8.62
N MET A 122 0.97 -9.86 -8.39
CA MET A 122 2.31 -10.07 -8.96
C MET A 122 2.91 -11.42 -8.54
N PHE A 123 2.81 -11.80 -7.27
CA PHE A 123 3.25 -13.10 -6.78
C PHE A 123 2.48 -14.25 -7.43
N GLY A 124 1.16 -14.14 -7.53
CA GLY A 124 0.31 -15.14 -8.17
C GLY A 124 0.72 -15.41 -9.62
N LYS A 125 1.12 -14.38 -10.37
CA LYS A 125 1.66 -14.53 -11.73
C LYS A 125 2.93 -15.38 -11.77
N LEU A 126 3.89 -15.09 -10.88
CA LEU A 126 5.14 -15.85 -10.81
C LEU A 126 4.90 -17.28 -10.34
N ASP A 127 4.05 -17.48 -9.34
CA ASP A 127 3.76 -18.80 -8.79
C ASP A 127 3.08 -19.70 -9.82
N ALA A 128 2.17 -19.15 -10.64
CA ALA A 128 1.58 -19.87 -11.76
C ALA A 128 2.64 -20.34 -12.76
N GLU A 129 3.60 -19.48 -13.13
CA GLU A 129 4.67 -19.85 -14.07
C GLU A 129 5.71 -20.81 -13.48
N LEU A 130 5.98 -20.69 -12.18
CA LEU A 130 6.84 -21.61 -11.45
C LEU A 130 6.20 -22.97 -11.20
N ALA A 131 4.88 -23.10 -11.26
CA ALA A 131 4.17 -24.38 -11.16
C ALA A 131 4.05 -25.14 -12.49
N ARG A 132 4.21 -24.46 -13.64
CA ARG A 132 4.11 -25.05 -15.00
C ARG A 132 5.31 -25.88 -15.42
#